data_AF-A0A847H1M8-F1
#
_entry.id   AF-A0A847H1M8-F1
#
_cell.length_a   1.000
_cell.length_b   1.000
_cell.length_c   1.000
_cell.angle_alpha   90.00
_cell.angle_beta   90.00
_cell.angle_gamma   90.00
#
_symmetry.space_group_name_H-M   'P 1'
#
loop_
_entity.id
_entity.type
_entity.pdbx_description
1 polymer ?
#
loop_
_entity_poly.entity_id
_entity_poly.type
_entity_poly.pdbx_seq_one_letter_code
_entity_poly.pdbx_strand_id
1 'polypeptide(L)'
;MPVTITLHDSLARQLEQQAGLRNVTLQQWAVEVLLGQAEGAAAQRKEGQGAWSDEKNARRCDLIDKQIEGTIGPAELRELEDLQAQLRRHLDEVAPFDLVAARKIHQQLLQKKRESESQRELPCDTL
;
A
#
# COMPACT_ATOMS: atom_id res chain seq x y z
N MET A 1 7.73 -7.43 33.79
CA MET A 1 7.64 -8.89 33.99
C MET A 1 8.22 -9.55 32.76
N PRO A 2 9.18 -10.50 32.86
CA PRO A 2 9.77 -11.14 31.69
C PRO A 2 8.78 -12.11 31.03
N VAL A 3 8.71 -12.10 29.70
CA VAL A 3 7.90 -13.04 28.91
C VAL A 3 8.84 -14.09 28.34
N THR A 4 8.53 -15.37 28.59
CA THR A 4 9.30 -16.50 28.06
C THR A 4 8.46 -17.22 27.01
N ILE A 5 9.01 -17.39 25.82
CA ILE A 5 8.38 -18.14 24.72
C ILE A 5 9.26 -19.33 24.36
N THR A 6 8.63 -20.49 24.13
CA THR A 6 9.31 -21.70 23.68
C THR A 6 9.24 -21.79 22.17
N LEU A 7 10.41 -21.80 21.51
CA LEU A 7 10.53 -21.87 20.05
C LEU A 7 11.13 -23.22 19.65
N HIS A 8 10.74 -23.72 18.49
CA HIS A 8 11.34 -24.93 17.91
C HIS A 8 12.73 -24.61 17.34
N ASP A 9 13.69 -25.54 17.44
CA ASP A 9 15.10 -25.34 17.08
C ASP A 9 15.32 -24.79 15.66
N SER A 10 14.49 -25.23 14.71
CA SER A 10 14.54 -24.73 13.32
C SER A 10 14.16 -23.25 13.21
N LEU A 11 13.17 -22.82 13.98
CA LEU A 11 12.70 -21.43 14.00
C LEU A 11 13.68 -20.54 14.75
N ALA A 12 14.28 -21.04 15.84
CA ALA A 12 15.34 -20.34 16.56
C ALA A 12 16.52 -20.01 15.63
N ARG A 13 17.01 -21.01 14.86
CA ARG A 13 18.08 -20.80 13.88
C ARG A 13 17.73 -19.79 12.79
N GLN A 14 16.49 -19.81 12.31
CA GLN A 14 16.02 -18.88 11.29
C GLN A 14 15.98 -17.43 11.81
N LEU A 15 15.52 -17.23 13.05
CA LEU A 15 15.48 -15.90 13.66
C LEU A 15 16.88 -15.33 13.91
N GLU A 16 17.83 -16.17 14.32
CA GLU A 16 19.23 -15.75 14.50
C GLU A 16 19.87 -15.32 13.17
N GLN A 17 19.63 -16.07 12.09
CA GLN A 17 20.11 -15.70 10.75
C GLN A 17 19.53 -14.37 10.27
N GLN A 18 18.23 -14.15 10.48
CA GLN A 18 17.56 -12.91 10.09
C GLN A 18 18.01 -11.69 10.91
N ALA A 19 18.23 -11.86 12.21
CA ALA A 19 18.77 -10.81 13.08
C ALA A 19 20.19 -10.40 12.65
N GLY A 20 21.03 -11.37 12.29
CA GLY A 20 22.38 -11.13 11.77
C GLY A 20 22.41 -10.32 10.48
N LEU A 21 21.46 -10.55 9.57
CA LEU A 21 21.36 -9.79 8.31
C LEU A 21 21.00 -8.30 8.52
N ARG A 22 20.32 -7.99 9.61
CA ARG A 22 19.85 -6.63 9.93
C ARG A 22 20.69 -5.93 11.00
N ASN A 23 21.77 -6.56 11.47
CA ASN A 23 22.62 -6.06 12.57
C ASN A 23 21.83 -5.67 13.83
N VAL A 24 20.73 -6.39 14.12
CA VAL A 24 19.92 -6.20 15.33
C VAL A 24 20.07 -7.39 16.27
N THR A 25 19.76 -7.18 17.55
CA THR A 25 19.78 -8.30 18.51
C THR A 25 18.58 -9.22 18.31
N LEU A 26 18.74 -10.50 18.63
CA LEU A 26 17.66 -11.50 18.54
C LEU A 26 16.41 -11.08 19.35
N GLN A 27 16.60 -10.43 20.50
CA GLN A 27 15.51 -9.97 21.35
C GLN A 27 14.73 -8.81 20.70
N GLN A 28 15.43 -7.84 20.10
CA GLN A 28 14.80 -6.75 19.35
C GLN A 28 14.06 -7.29 18.13
N TRP A 29 14.69 -8.20 17.39
CA TRP A 29 14.06 -8.86 16.26
C TRP A 29 12.81 -9.65 16.67
N ALA A 30 12.86 -10.40 17.79
CA ALA A 30 11.70 -11.14 18.29
C ALA A 30 10.54 -10.21 18.68
N VAL A 31 10.83 -9.04 19.26
CA VAL A 31 9.80 -8.03 19.55
C VAL A 31 9.22 -7.46 18.26
N GLU A 32 10.04 -7.09 17.28
CA GLU A 32 9.57 -6.60 15.97
C GLU A 32 8.73 -7.64 15.24
N VAL A 33 9.13 -8.91 15.28
CA VAL A 33 8.38 -10.01 14.66
C VAL A 33 7.05 -10.22 15.39
N LEU A 34 7.02 -10.22 16.73
CA LEU A 34 5.77 -10.40 17.47
C LEU A 34 4.82 -9.20 17.32
N LEU A 35 5.34 -7.98 17.18
CA LEU A 35 4.55 -6.78 16.93
C LEU A 35 4.11 -6.67 15.45
N GLY A 36 4.95 -7.09 14.51
CA GLY A 36 4.70 -7.03 13.06
C GLY A 36 3.94 -8.23 12.48
N GLN A 37 3.91 -9.38 13.17
CA GLN A 37 3.13 -10.55 12.75
C GLN A 37 1.62 -10.38 12.93
N ALA A 38 1.17 -9.34 13.63
CA ALA A 38 -0.24 -8.95 13.64
C ALA A 38 -0.71 -8.49 12.23
N GLU A 39 0.18 -7.94 11.41
CA GLU A 39 -0.15 -7.42 10.08
C GLU A 39 0.04 -8.50 8.99
N GLY A 40 1.06 -9.35 9.10
CA GLY A 40 1.37 -10.41 8.13
C GLY A 40 0.48 -11.66 8.22
N ALA A 41 0.11 -12.11 9.43
CA ALA A 41 -0.74 -13.30 9.59
C ALA A 41 -2.22 -13.04 9.24
N ALA A 42 -2.64 -11.77 9.25
CA ALA A 42 -3.96 -11.35 8.78
C ALA A 42 -4.02 -11.34 7.23
N ALA A 43 -2.92 -11.00 6.55
CA ALA A 43 -2.86 -11.00 5.09
C ALA A 43 -2.96 -12.42 4.50
N GLN A 44 -2.26 -13.39 5.08
CA GLN A 44 -2.20 -14.77 4.55
C GLN A 44 -3.48 -15.59 4.73
N ARG A 45 -4.38 -15.20 5.65
CA ARG A 45 -5.69 -15.86 5.82
C ARG A 45 -6.82 -15.23 4.99
N LYS A 46 -6.63 -14.02 4.46
CA LYS A 46 -7.66 -13.29 3.69
C LYS A 46 -7.66 -13.68 2.20
N GLU A 47 -6.72 -14.51 1.74
CA GLU A 47 -6.65 -15.02 0.36
C GLU A 47 -7.78 -16.03 0.02
N GLY A 48 -8.42 -16.63 1.04
CA GLY A 48 -9.54 -17.54 0.85
C GLY A 48 -10.86 -16.80 0.69
N GLN A 49 -11.33 -16.65 -0.56
CA GLN A 49 -12.72 -16.34 -0.91
C GLN A 49 -13.19 -14.92 -0.55
N GLY A 50 -12.39 -13.87 -0.82
CA GLY A 50 -12.91 -12.51 -0.68
C GLY A 50 -11.91 -11.39 -0.92
N ALA A 51 -10.62 -11.63 -0.70
CA ALA A 51 -9.61 -10.63 -1.00
C ALA A 51 -9.51 -10.36 -2.51
N TRP A 52 -9.11 -9.13 -2.81
CA TRP A 52 -8.61 -8.73 -4.11
C TRP A 52 -7.30 -9.47 -4.39
N SER A 53 -7.15 -10.05 -5.58
CA SER A 53 -5.95 -10.81 -5.99
C SER A 53 -5.44 -10.34 -7.35
N ASP A 54 -4.21 -10.70 -7.68
CA ASP A 54 -3.59 -10.34 -8.96
C ASP A 54 -4.33 -10.96 -10.14
N GLU A 55 -4.89 -12.17 -10.00
CA GLU A 55 -5.70 -12.81 -11.04
C GLU A 55 -6.99 -12.03 -11.32
N LYS A 56 -7.65 -11.51 -10.27
CA LYS A 56 -8.83 -10.65 -10.44
C LYS A 56 -8.47 -9.34 -11.12
N ASN A 57 -7.31 -8.78 -10.82
CA ASN A 57 -6.83 -7.57 -11.47
C ASN A 57 -6.48 -7.81 -12.95
N ALA A 58 -5.82 -8.93 -13.28
CA ALA A 58 -5.54 -9.33 -14.65
C ALA A 58 -6.84 -9.49 -15.45
N ARG A 59 -7.82 -10.22 -14.89
CA ARG A 59 -9.15 -10.39 -15.50
C ARG A 59 -9.85 -9.05 -15.73
N ARG A 60 -9.78 -8.13 -14.77
CA ARG A 60 -10.33 -6.77 -14.91
C ARG A 60 -9.67 -6.01 -16.06
N CYS A 61 -8.34 -6.08 -16.21
CA CYS A 61 -7.63 -5.44 -17.31
C CYS A 61 -8.08 -5.99 -18.67
N ASP A 62 -8.16 -7.31 -18.83
CA ASP A 62 -8.64 -7.94 -20.07
C ASP A 62 -10.05 -7.47 -20.45
N LEU A 63 -10.94 -7.31 -19.46
CA LEU A 63 -12.29 -6.82 -19.68
C LEU A 63 -12.33 -5.34 -20.05
N ILE A 64 -11.45 -4.51 -19.46
CA ILE A 64 -11.31 -3.10 -19.83
C ILE A 64 -10.82 -2.98 -21.28
N ASP A 65 -9.84 -3.79 -21.68
CA ASP A 65 -9.32 -3.79 -23.05
C ASP A 65 -10.43 -4.15 -24.04
N LYS A 66 -11.22 -5.20 -23.75
CA LYS A 66 -12.42 -5.54 -24.55
C LYS A 66 -13.48 -4.43 -24.57
N GLN A 67 -13.64 -3.69 -23.47
CA GLN A 67 -14.57 -2.57 -23.41
C GLN A 67 -14.10 -1.42 -24.30
N ILE A 68 -12.80 -1.12 -24.31
CA ILE A 68 -12.17 -0.11 -25.17
C ILE A 68 -12.29 -0.51 -26.65
N GLU A 69 -12.07 -1.78 -26.96
CA GLU A 69 -12.25 -2.35 -28.30
C GLU A 69 -13.71 -2.43 -28.75
N GLY A 70 -14.67 -2.25 -27.83
CA GLY A 70 -16.10 -2.34 -28.10
C GLY A 70 -16.61 -3.76 -28.33
N THR A 71 -15.82 -4.78 -27.99
CA THR A 71 -16.14 -6.20 -28.17
C THR A 71 -16.71 -6.86 -26.92
N ILE A 72 -16.88 -6.10 -25.83
CA ILE A 72 -17.35 -6.61 -24.55
C ILE A 72 -18.83 -7.01 -24.59
N GLY A 73 -19.15 -8.20 -24.07
CA GLY A 73 -20.53 -8.67 -23.93
C GLY A 73 -21.26 -8.10 -22.70
N PRO A 74 -22.60 -8.20 -22.63
CA PRO A 74 -23.37 -7.73 -21.47
C PRO A 74 -23.08 -8.49 -20.18
N ALA A 75 -22.74 -9.79 -20.27
CA ALA A 75 -22.33 -10.58 -19.12
C ALA A 75 -20.94 -10.16 -18.61
N GLU A 76 -20.02 -9.89 -19.53
CA GLU A 76 -18.66 -9.41 -19.25
C GLU A 76 -18.66 -8.00 -18.66
N LEU A 77 -19.58 -7.13 -19.10
CA LEU A 77 -19.81 -5.82 -18.49
C LEU A 77 -20.21 -5.93 -17.02
N ARG A 78 -21.15 -6.84 -16.71
CA ARG A 78 -21.55 -7.09 -15.32
C ARG A 78 -20.42 -7.66 -14.48
N GLU A 79 -19.61 -8.56 -15.05
CA GLU A 79 -18.40 -9.07 -14.42
C GLU A 79 -17.40 -7.93 -14.12
N LEU A 80 -17.20 -7.02 -15.07
CA LEU A 80 -16.33 -5.87 -14.90
C LEU A 80 -16.83 -4.93 -13.79
N GLU A 81 -18.13 -4.65 -13.73
CA GLU A 81 -18.73 -3.84 -12.66
C GLU A 81 -18.50 -4.44 -11.27
N ASP A 82 -18.68 -5.75 -11.13
CA ASP A 82 -18.46 -6.44 -9.85
C ASP A 82 -16.98 -6.43 -9.44
N LEU A 83 -16.07 -6.70 -10.39
CA LEU A 83 -14.63 -6.60 -10.15
C LEU A 83 -14.21 -5.18 -9.76
N GLN A 84 -14.75 -4.15 -10.41
CA GLN A 84 -14.48 -2.76 -10.04
C GLN A 84 -15.02 -2.39 -8.65
N ALA A 85 -16.14 -2.96 -8.23
CA ALA A 85 -16.69 -2.76 -6.89
C ALA A 85 -15.86 -3.49 -5.81
N GLN A 86 -15.35 -4.68 -6.12
CA GLN A 86 -14.40 -5.40 -5.26
C GLN A 86 -13.08 -4.63 -5.10
N LEU A 87 -12.52 -4.09 -6.19
CA LEU A 87 -11.31 -3.27 -6.16
C LEU A 87 -11.49 -2.02 -5.30
N ARG A 88 -12.60 -1.29 -5.44
CA ARG A 88 -12.88 -0.10 -4.63
C ARG A 88 -12.86 -0.39 -3.14
N ARG A 89 -13.56 -1.45 -2.71
CA ARG A 89 -13.56 -1.89 -1.30
C ARG A 89 -12.16 -2.24 -0.82
N HIS A 90 -11.37 -2.91 -1.66
CA HIS A 90 -9.99 -3.22 -1.31
C HIS A 90 -9.13 -1.97 -1.16
N LEU A 91 -9.24 -1.00 -2.07
CA LEU A 91 -8.52 0.28 -2.00
C LEU A 91 -8.89 1.09 -0.76
N ASP A 92 -10.16 1.11 -0.37
CA ASP A 92 -10.61 1.76 0.86
C ASP A 92 -9.95 1.14 2.11
N GLU A 93 -9.65 -0.16 2.09
CA GLU A 93 -8.94 -0.86 3.16
C GLU A 93 -7.41 -0.60 3.14
N VAL A 94 -6.77 -0.70 1.97
CA VAL A 94 -5.30 -0.69 1.87
C VAL A 94 -4.68 0.69 1.65
N ALA A 95 -5.45 1.63 1.10
CA ALA A 95 -5.02 2.99 0.84
C ALA A 95 -6.09 4.02 1.25
N PRO A 96 -6.37 4.15 2.56
CA PRO A 96 -7.29 5.17 3.05
C PRO A 96 -6.85 6.56 2.59
N PHE A 97 -7.77 7.34 2.04
CA PHE A 97 -7.45 8.68 1.55
C PHE A 97 -7.19 9.64 2.71
N ASP A 98 -5.92 10.02 2.91
CA ASP A 98 -5.54 11.01 3.93
C ASP A 98 -5.84 12.45 3.46
N LEU A 99 -7.07 12.89 3.75
CA LEU A 99 -7.54 14.26 3.50
C LEU A 99 -6.66 15.32 4.18
N VAL A 100 -6.05 15.00 5.33
CA VAL A 100 -5.22 15.94 6.07
C VAL A 100 -3.89 16.15 5.34
N ALA A 101 -3.25 15.07 4.91
CA ALA A 101 -2.04 15.13 4.09
C ALA A 101 -2.32 15.84 2.74
N ALA A 102 -3.44 15.50 2.07
CA ALA A 102 -3.83 16.15 0.82
C ALA A 102 -4.00 17.67 0.99
N ARG A 103 -4.67 18.11 2.06
CA ARG A 103 -4.85 19.53 2.38
C ARG A 103 -3.52 20.23 2.65
N LYS A 104 -2.61 19.58 3.39
CA LYS A 104 -1.28 20.11 3.68
C LYS A 104 -0.49 20.32 2.39
N ILE A 105 -0.50 19.34 1.48
CA ILE A 105 0.17 19.44 0.17
C ILE A 105 -0.44 20.60 -0.63
N HIS A 106 -1.76 20.73 -0.66
CA HIS A 106 -2.42 21.84 -1.37
C HIS A 106 -1.95 23.22 -0.85
N GLN A 107 -1.88 23.40 0.47
CA GLN A 107 -1.39 24.66 1.06
C GLN A 107 0.08 24.93 0.71
N GLN A 108 0.93 23.91 0.71
CA GLN A 108 2.33 24.04 0.31
C GLN A 108 2.48 24.44 -1.15
N LEU A 109 1.66 23.88 -2.05
CA LEU A 109 1.66 24.25 -3.46
C LEU A 109 1.21 25.70 -3.68
N LEU A 110 0.20 26.16 -2.95
CA LEU A 110 -0.21 27.57 -2.98
C LEU A 110 0.88 28.51 -2.46
N GLN A 111 1.60 28.10 -1.41
CA GLN A 111 2.71 28.87 -0.86
C GLN A 111 3.86 28.98 -1.87
N LYS A 112 4.28 27.86 -2.46
CA LYS A 112 5.32 27.84 -3.51
C LYS A 112 4.94 28.67 -4.72
N LYS A 113 3.66 28.63 -5.13
CA LYS A 113 3.16 29.48 -6.22
C LYS A 113 3.35 30.95 -5.89
N ARG A 114 2.92 31.41 -4.71
CA ARG A 114 3.10 32.80 -4.26
C ARG A 114 4.57 33.22 -4.22
N GLU A 115 5.44 32.35 -3.70
CA GLU A 115 6.89 32.60 -3.65
C GLU A 115 7.50 32.72 -5.05
N SER A 116 7.08 31.87 -6.00
CA SER A 116 7.53 31.95 -7.39
C SER A 116 7.02 33.19 -8.14
N GLU A 117 5.84 33.69 -7.77
CA GLU A 117 5.28 34.93 -8.32
C GLU A 117 6.04 36.16 -7.78
N SER A 118 6.32 36.23 -6.48
CA SER A 118 7.16 37.30 -5.91
C SER A 118 8.60 37.29 -6.42
N GLN A 119 9.17 36.12 -6.75
CA GLN A 119 10.51 36.02 -7.34
C GLN A 119 10.58 36.49 -8.80
N ARG A 120 9.46 36.42 -9.54
CA ARG A 120 9.36 36.94 -10.91
C ARG A 120 9.21 38.46 -10.98
N GLU A 121 8.80 39.10 -9.88
CA GLU A 121 8.58 40.54 -9.79
C GLU A 121 9.81 41.34 -9.29
N LEU A 122 10.95 40.69 -9.04
CA LEU A 122 12.20 41.41 -8.76
C LEU A 122 12.74 42.04 -10.06
N PRO A 123 12.83 43.38 -10.15
CA PRO A 123 13.36 44.04 -11.33
C PRO A 123 14.86 43.78 -11.46
N CYS A 124 15.24 43.28 -12.63
CA CYS A 124 16.60 43.33 -13.13
C CYS A 124 16.89 44.78 -13.51
N ASP A 125 17.33 45.61 -12.56
CA ASP A 125 17.94 46.91 -12.84
C ASP A 125 18.76 47.36 -11.63
N THR A 126 20.09 47.42 -11.77
CA THR A 126 20.94 48.61 -11.57
C THR A 126 22.41 48.21 -11.71
N LEU A 127 22.98 48.39 -12.90
CA LEU A 127 24.38 48.80 -13.13
C LEU A 127 24.45 49.65 -14.40
#